data_AF-A0A378B853-F1
#
_entry.id   AF-A0A378B853-F1
#
_cell.length_a   1.000
_cell.length_b   1.000
_cell.length_c   1.000
_cell.angle_alpha   90.00
_cell.angle_beta   90.00
_cell.angle_gamma   90.00
#
_symmetry.space_group_name_H-M   'P 1'
#
loop_
_entity.id
_entity.type
_entity.pdbx_description
1 polymer ?
#
loop_
_entity_poly.entity_id
_entity_poly.type
_entity_poly.pdbx_seq_one_letter_code
_entity_poly.pdbx_strand_id
1 'polypeptide(L)'
;MSENTFLVEIGTEELPPKALRSLAESFAANVTAELDNAGLAHGKVEWFAAPRRLALKVANLAAAQADREVEKRGPAIAQAFDAEGKPSKAAEGWARGCGITVDQAERLTTDKGEWLLYRAHVKGESTEALLPNMIASSLAKLPIPKLMRWGASDVHFVRPVHTVTLLLGDKVIPATILGIPSDRVIRGHRFMGEPEFTIDHADQYPQILLERGKVIADYEQRKAKIKADAQEAARKIGGQADLSESLLEEVTSLVEWPVVLTAKFEEKFLAVPSEALVYTMKGDQKYFRSTTTPANCCRTLSSWPTSSPKIRSRSSPVTRRWSVRVWPMLNSSSTPTVKNVWKITCRVWKPCCSNSNLGPCATRPIASRRWRAGLPNRLALT
;
A
#
# COMPACT_ATOMS: atom_id res chain seq x y z
N MET A 1 15.71 -1.54 -30.60
CA MET A 1 15.84 -0.76 -29.35
C MET A 1 15.73 -1.77 -28.22
N SER A 2 16.65 -1.79 -27.26
CA SER A 2 16.57 -2.71 -26.12
C SER A 2 15.46 -2.25 -25.19
N GLU A 3 14.39 -3.01 -25.10
CA GLU A 3 13.31 -2.81 -24.14
C GLU A 3 13.60 -3.65 -22.91
N ASN A 4 13.68 -3.02 -21.74
CA ASN A 4 14.02 -3.69 -20.48
C ASN A 4 12.86 -3.61 -19.49
N THR A 5 12.76 -4.59 -18.60
CA THR A 5 11.84 -4.51 -17.47
C THR A 5 12.42 -3.62 -16.39
N PHE A 6 11.67 -2.63 -15.93
CA PHE A 6 12.03 -1.82 -14.78
C PHE A 6 11.30 -2.29 -13.53
N LEU A 7 12.01 -2.37 -12.41
CA LEU A 7 11.49 -2.70 -11.08
C LEU A 7 11.85 -1.60 -10.10
N VAL A 8 10.86 -1.16 -9.33
CA VAL A 8 11.04 -0.37 -8.12
C VAL A 8 10.38 -1.08 -6.92
N GLU A 9 11.10 -1.27 -5.82
CA GLU A 9 10.55 -1.69 -4.52
C GLU A 9 10.97 -0.69 -3.43
N ILE A 10 10.00 -0.25 -2.64
CA ILE A 10 10.20 0.54 -1.43
C ILE A 10 9.87 -0.35 -0.22
N GLY A 11 10.90 -0.85 0.44
CA GLY A 11 10.77 -1.67 1.64
C GLY A 11 10.62 -0.79 2.87
N THR A 12 9.58 -1.03 3.67
CA THR A 12 9.15 -0.15 4.77
C THR A 12 8.84 -0.94 6.04
N GLU A 13 8.58 -0.21 7.13
CA GLU A 13 7.79 -0.74 8.25
C GLU A 13 6.31 -0.91 7.87
N GLU A 14 5.53 -1.56 8.76
CA GLU A 14 4.10 -1.85 8.57
C GLU A 14 3.27 -0.62 8.16
N LEU A 15 2.85 -0.63 6.90
CA LEU A 15 2.00 0.38 6.26
C LEU A 15 0.57 0.31 6.79
N PRO A 16 -0.19 1.43 6.77
CA PRO A 16 -1.58 1.43 7.22
C PRO A 16 -2.46 0.50 6.36
N PRO A 17 -3.09 -0.54 6.93
CA PRO A 17 -3.79 -1.56 6.14
C PRO A 17 -4.94 -1.01 5.29
N LYS A 18 -5.63 0.01 5.79
CA LYS A 18 -6.74 0.65 5.07
C LYS A 18 -6.31 1.50 3.88
N ALA A 19 -5.04 1.93 3.84
CA ALA A 19 -4.51 2.79 2.79
C ALA A 19 -3.64 2.04 1.79
N LEU A 20 -3.16 0.83 2.12
CA LEU A 20 -2.15 0.10 1.35
C LEU A 20 -2.50 -0.03 -0.14
N ARG A 21 -3.71 -0.51 -0.45
CA ARG A 21 -4.20 -0.65 -1.83
C ARG A 21 -4.22 0.68 -2.57
N SER A 22 -4.83 1.70 -1.97
CA SER A 22 -4.93 3.05 -2.55
C SER A 22 -3.55 3.66 -2.79
N LEU A 23 -2.59 3.46 -1.87
CA LEU A 23 -1.21 3.93 -2.03
C LEU A 23 -0.52 3.23 -3.21
N ALA A 24 -0.68 1.90 -3.34
CA ALA A 24 -0.08 1.15 -4.43
C ALA A 24 -0.65 1.53 -5.81
N GLU A 25 -1.98 1.64 -5.91
CA GLU A 25 -2.67 2.07 -7.13
C GLU A 25 -2.30 3.52 -7.49
N SER A 26 -2.22 4.41 -6.50
CA SER A 26 -1.80 5.81 -6.71
C SER A 26 -0.33 5.91 -7.13
N PHE A 27 0.55 5.09 -6.54
CA PHE A 27 1.95 5.04 -6.94
C PHE A 27 2.08 4.61 -8.40
N ALA A 28 1.33 3.58 -8.80
CA ALA A 28 1.31 3.12 -10.18
C ALA A 28 0.79 4.17 -11.15
N ALA A 29 -0.35 4.79 -10.85
CA ALA A 29 -0.90 5.86 -11.67
C ALA A 29 0.06 7.05 -11.80
N ASN A 30 0.72 7.44 -10.70
CA ASN A 30 1.68 8.53 -10.72
C ASN A 30 2.91 8.19 -11.56
N VAL A 31 3.44 6.97 -11.47
CA VAL A 31 4.61 6.55 -12.28
C VAL A 31 4.23 6.48 -13.76
N THR A 32 3.08 5.90 -14.10
CA THR A 32 2.58 5.88 -15.48
C THR A 32 2.46 7.29 -16.04
N ALA A 33 1.88 8.22 -15.28
CA ALA A 33 1.76 9.61 -15.72
C ALA A 33 3.11 10.30 -15.92
N GLU A 34 4.12 10.03 -15.08
CA GLU A 34 5.48 10.56 -15.27
C GLU A 34 6.14 10.00 -16.54
N LEU A 35 5.97 8.69 -16.81
CA LEU A 35 6.48 8.06 -18.03
C LEU A 35 5.81 8.63 -19.30
N ASP A 36 4.49 8.77 -19.28
CA ASP A 36 3.70 9.35 -20.37
C ASP A 36 4.09 10.81 -20.65
N ASN A 37 4.21 11.63 -19.59
CA ASN A 37 4.61 13.04 -19.70
C ASN A 37 6.03 13.20 -20.25
N ALA A 38 6.90 12.25 -19.95
CA ALA A 38 8.25 12.20 -20.52
C ALA A 38 8.28 11.62 -21.93
N GLY A 39 7.17 11.12 -22.48
CA GLY A 39 7.15 10.49 -23.80
C GLY A 39 8.02 9.23 -23.88
N LEU A 40 8.20 8.53 -22.75
CA LEU A 40 8.90 7.25 -22.72
C LEU A 40 7.93 6.13 -23.11
N ALA A 41 8.24 5.42 -24.20
CA ALA A 41 7.48 4.24 -24.56
C ALA A 41 7.64 3.16 -23.47
N HIS A 42 6.53 2.61 -23.00
CA HIS A 42 6.50 1.58 -21.98
C HIS A 42 5.37 0.59 -22.22
N GLY A 43 5.54 -0.64 -21.73
CA GLY A 43 4.51 -1.66 -21.68
C GLY A 43 3.64 -1.54 -20.43
N LYS A 44 3.11 -2.70 -19.99
CA LYS A 44 2.23 -2.78 -18.82
C LYS A 44 2.96 -2.34 -17.54
N VAL A 45 2.27 -1.51 -16.76
CA VAL A 45 2.68 -1.13 -15.41
C VAL A 45 1.91 -1.98 -14.40
N GLU A 46 2.62 -2.84 -13.68
CA GLU A 46 2.08 -3.76 -12.68
C GLU A 46 2.49 -3.31 -11.28
N TRP A 47 1.54 -3.23 -10.36
CA TRP A 47 1.82 -2.85 -8.99
C TRP A 47 1.73 -4.05 -8.06
N PHE A 48 2.53 -4.01 -7.00
CA PHE A 48 2.61 -5.02 -5.96
C PHE A 48 2.64 -4.33 -4.61
N ALA A 49 1.98 -4.92 -3.63
CA ALA A 49 1.89 -4.32 -2.31
C ALA A 49 1.82 -5.39 -1.25
N ALA A 50 2.52 -5.20 -0.15
CA ALA A 50 2.37 -6.02 1.05
C ALA A 50 2.49 -5.10 2.28
N PRO A 51 2.16 -5.57 3.49
CA PRO A 51 2.21 -4.74 4.70
C PRO A 51 3.51 -3.93 4.86
N ARG A 52 4.64 -4.44 4.37
CA ARG A 52 5.97 -3.81 4.50
C ARG A 52 6.60 -3.41 3.17
N ARG A 53 5.85 -3.38 2.06
CA ARG A 53 6.42 -3.03 0.75
C ARG A 53 5.40 -2.37 -0.19
N LEU A 54 5.89 -1.45 -0.98
CA LEU A 54 5.23 -0.94 -2.18
C LEU A 54 6.18 -1.14 -3.35
N ALA A 55 5.74 -1.84 -4.38
CA ALA A 55 6.58 -2.14 -5.53
C ALA A 55 5.81 -2.01 -6.83
N LEU A 56 6.55 -1.83 -7.91
CA LEU A 56 6.01 -1.68 -9.25
C LEU A 56 6.99 -2.22 -10.28
N LYS A 57 6.45 -2.89 -11.30
CA LYS A 57 7.18 -3.43 -12.43
C LYS A 57 6.63 -2.84 -13.72
N VAL A 58 7.49 -2.30 -14.56
CA VAL A 58 7.15 -1.77 -15.89
C VAL A 58 7.77 -2.68 -16.93
N ALA A 59 6.93 -3.32 -17.74
CA ALA A 59 7.40 -4.13 -18.86
C ALA A 59 7.82 -3.23 -20.02
N ASN A 60 8.72 -3.73 -20.88
CA ASN A 60 9.09 -3.14 -22.16
C ASN A 60 9.40 -1.63 -22.10
N LEU A 61 10.16 -1.20 -21.10
CA LEU A 61 10.51 0.21 -20.94
C LEU A 61 11.63 0.57 -21.93
N ALA A 62 11.40 1.60 -22.73
CA ALA A 62 12.41 2.12 -23.66
C ALA A 62 13.66 2.60 -22.91
N ALA A 63 14.84 2.41 -23.51
CA ALA A 63 16.11 2.79 -22.90
C ALA A 63 16.35 4.33 -22.88
N ALA A 64 15.66 5.08 -23.73
CA ALA A 64 15.74 6.54 -23.80
C ALA A 64 14.45 7.11 -24.40
N GLN A 65 14.24 8.41 -24.20
CA GLN A 65 13.24 9.16 -24.93
C GLN A 65 13.55 9.18 -26.42
N ALA A 66 12.52 9.28 -27.26
CA ALA A 66 12.73 9.57 -28.67
C ALA A 66 13.33 10.96 -28.83
N ASP A 67 14.26 11.09 -29.79
CA ASP A 67 14.75 12.39 -30.21
C ASP A 67 13.58 13.22 -30.73
N ARG A 68 13.53 14.49 -30.35
CA ARG A 68 12.45 15.39 -30.75
C ARG A 68 13.01 16.65 -31.40
N GLU A 69 12.35 17.08 -32.45
CA GLU A 69 12.58 18.41 -33.00
C GLU A 69 11.71 19.42 -32.26
N VAL A 70 12.36 20.40 -31.62
CA VAL A 70 11.66 21.50 -30.96
C VAL A 70 11.78 22.73 -31.84
N GLU A 71 10.63 23.19 -32.32
CA GLU A 71 10.53 24.43 -33.07
C GLU A 71 10.59 25.63 -32.13
N LYS A 72 11.69 26.38 -32.19
CA LYS A 72 11.84 27.67 -31.53
C LYS A 72 11.51 28.76 -32.53
N ARG A 73 10.43 29.51 -32.25
CA ARG A 73 10.07 30.69 -33.04
C ARG A 73 10.82 31.92 -32.53
N GLY A 74 11.41 32.65 -33.47
CA GLY A 74 12.11 33.90 -33.25
C GLY A 74 11.23 35.12 -33.57
N PRO A 75 11.84 36.32 -33.58
CA PRO A 75 11.15 37.54 -33.97
C PRO A 75 10.67 37.49 -35.43
N ALA A 76 9.65 38.31 -35.74
CA ALA A 76 9.17 38.48 -37.10
C ALA A 76 10.29 39.03 -38.01
N ILE A 77 10.34 38.63 -39.27
CA ILE A 77 11.38 39.06 -40.24
C ILE A 77 11.47 40.59 -40.32
N ALA A 78 10.32 41.27 -40.30
CA ALA A 78 10.24 42.74 -40.29
C ALA A 78 10.91 43.41 -39.07
N GLN A 79 11.10 42.68 -37.97
CA GLN A 79 11.80 43.13 -36.76
C GLN A 79 13.17 42.46 -36.59
N ALA A 80 13.46 41.44 -37.40
CA ALA A 80 14.69 40.67 -37.34
C ALA A 80 15.81 41.29 -38.18
N PHE A 81 15.48 42.08 -39.21
CA PHE A 81 16.45 42.76 -40.06
C PHE A 81 16.16 44.27 -40.10
N ASP A 82 17.21 45.09 -40.12
CA ASP A 82 17.10 46.53 -40.33
C ASP A 82 16.96 46.89 -41.83
N ALA A 83 16.83 48.19 -42.14
CA ALA A 83 16.65 48.68 -43.50
C ALA A 83 17.86 48.40 -44.41
N GLU A 84 19.03 48.15 -43.83
CA GLU A 84 20.28 47.79 -44.50
C GLU A 84 20.49 46.27 -44.62
N GLY A 85 19.52 45.46 -44.14
CA GLY A 85 19.55 44.00 -44.22
C GLY A 85 20.44 43.33 -43.17
N LYS A 86 20.89 44.06 -42.13
CA LYS A 86 21.66 43.50 -41.01
C LYS A 86 20.74 42.96 -39.92
N PRO A 87 21.14 41.89 -39.21
CA PRO A 87 20.39 41.35 -38.10
C PRO A 87 20.18 42.37 -36.97
N SER A 88 18.96 42.47 -36.45
CA SER A 88 18.67 43.29 -35.28
C SER A 88 19.24 42.64 -34.01
N LYS A 89 19.49 43.44 -32.97
CA LYS A 89 19.95 42.94 -31.66
C LYS A 89 19.02 41.86 -31.07
N ALA A 90 17.72 41.91 -31.40
CA ALA A 90 16.75 40.91 -30.98
C ALA A 90 16.93 39.57 -31.73
N ALA A 91 17.19 39.62 -33.03
CA ALA A 91 17.50 38.43 -33.83
C ALA A 91 18.83 37.80 -33.40
N GLU A 92 19.87 38.61 -33.16
CA GLU A 92 21.17 38.12 -32.67
C GLU A 92 21.07 37.49 -31.27
N GLY A 93 20.33 38.14 -30.36
CA GLY A 93 20.12 37.63 -29.01
C GLY A 93 19.35 36.31 -29.01
N TRP A 94 18.32 36.20 -29.85
CA TRP A 94 17.56 34.97 -30.02
C TRP A 94 18.41 33.84 -30.64
N ALA A 95 19.16 34.12 -31.71
CA ALA A 95 20.01 33.14 -32.36
C ALA A 95 21.10 32.63 -31.41
N ARG A 96 21.74 33.53 -30.64
CA ARG A 96 22.70 33.16 -29.59
C ARG A 96 22.05 32.29 -28.50
N GLY A 97 20.83 32.60 -28.07
CA GLY A 97 20.06 31.77 -27.13
C GLY A 97 19.68 30.39 -27.68
N CYS A 98 19.65 30.25 -29.00
CA CYS A 98 19.44 28.97 -29.69
C CYS A 98 20.76 28.24 -30.02
N GLY A 99 21.92 28.87 -29.84
CA GLY A 99 23.23 28.31 -30.18
C GLY A 99 23.57 28.34 -31.67
N ILE A 100 22.85 29.14 -32.47
CA ILE A 100 23.04 29.27 -33.92
C ILE A 100 23.41 30.71 -34.30
N THR A 101 23.85 30.92 -35.54
CA THR A 101 23.91 32.27 -36.15
C THR A 101 22.57 32.62 -36.79
N VAL A 102 22.30 33.91 -36.99
CA VAL A 102 21.04 34.37 -37.62
C VAL A 102 20.90 33.81 -39.04
N ASP A 103 22.01 33.59 -39.74
CA ASP A 103 22.04 33.03 -41.10
C ASP A 103 21.65 31.54 -41.16
N GLN A 104 21.74 30.84 -40.04
CA GLN A 104 21.35 29.43 -39.91
C GLN A 104 19.86 29.26 -39.56
N ALA A 105 19.13 30.35 -39.37
CA ALA A 105 17.71 30.31 -39.04
C ALA A 105 16.86 30.11 -40.31
N GLU A 106 15.87 29.22 -40.21
CA GLU A 106 14.83 29.04 -41.23
C GLU A 106 13.81 30.18 -41.16
N ARG A 107 13.01 30.33 -42.22
CA ARG A 107 11.90 31.28 -42.26
C ARG A 107 10.58 30.53 -42.31
N LEU A 108 9.66 30.90 -41.41
CA LEU A 108 8.31 30.36 -41.38
C LEU A 108 7.32 31.44 -41.81
N THR A 109 6.69 31.26 -42.96
CA THR A 109 5.62 32.14 -43.47
C THR A 109 4.28 31.61 -42.96
N THR A 110 3.52 32.45 -42.26
CA THR A 110 2.11 32.17 -41.92
C THR A 110 1.24 33.35 -42.33
N ASP A 111 -0.09 33.21 -42.32
CA ASP A 111 -1.05 34.24 -42.73
C ASP A 111 -0.91 35.57 -41.96
N LYS A 112 -0.19 35.57 -40.82
CA LYS A 112 0.05 36.73 -39.97
C LYS A 112 1.44 37.37 -40.12
N GLY A 113 2.30 36.88 -41.04
CA GLY A 113 3.65 37.41 -41.28
C GLY A 113 4.72 36.35 -41.59
N GLU A 114 5.99 36.75 -41.61
CA GLU A 114 7.14 35.83 -41.65
C GLU A 114 7.91 35.91 -40.33
N TRP A 115 8.33 34.77 -39.78
CA TRP A 115 9.15 34.70 -38.57
C TRP A 115 10.42 33.88 -38.80
N LEU A 116 11.45 34.18 -38.02
CA LEU A 116 12.59 33.28 -37.89
C LEU A 116 12.16 32.01 -37.14
N LEU A 117 12.68 30.87 -37.59
CA LEU A 117 12.42 29.56 -37.02
C LEU A 117 13.76 28.84 -36.85
N TYR A 118 13.92 28.17 -35.72
CA TYR A 118 15.00 27.20 -35.54
C TYR A 118 14.42 25.88 -35.08
N ARG A 119 14.66 24.82 -35.86
CA ARG A 119 14.36 23.44 -35.45
C ARG A 119 15.55 22.90 -34.68
N ALA A 120 15.44 22.94 -33.35
CA ALA A 120 16.46 22.37 -32.47
C ALA A 120 16.24 20.86 -32.37
N HIS A 121 17.22 20.06 -32.78
CA HIS A 121 17.20 18.62 -32.54
C HIS A 121 17.59 18.36 -31.07
N VAL A 122 16.60 18.05 -30.23
CA VAL A 122 16.81 17.74 -28.81
C VAL A 122 16.96 16.24 -28.69
N LYS A 123 18.17 15.79 -28.38
CA LYS A 123 18.45 14.38 -28.09
C LYS A 123 17.64 13.94 -26.87
N GLY A 124 16.99 12.79 -26.97
CA GLY A 124 16.25 12.19 -25.88
C GLY A 124 17.15 11.89 -24.68
N GLU A 125 16.62 12.06 -23.48
CA GLU A 125 17.33 11.73 -22.25
C GLU A 125 17.25 10.21 -21.98
N SER A 126 18.31 9.64 -21.39
CA SER A 126 18.32 8.22 -21.04
C SER A 126 17.32 7.93 -19.92
N THR A 127 16.61 6.82 -20.03
CA THR A 127 15.64 6.39 -19.02
C THR A 127 16.26 6.22 -17.64
N GLU A 128 17.50 5.72 -17.56
CA GLU A 128 18.26 5.59 -16.31
C GLU A 128 18.43 6.92 -15.56
N ALA A 129 18.57 8.04 -16.28
CA ALA A 129 18.71 9.37 -15.69
C ALA A 129 17.36 9.98 -15.26
N LEU A 130 16.28 9.63 -15.96
CA LEU A 130 14.93 10.16 -15.70
C LEU A 130 14.25 9.47 -14.52
N LEU A 131 14.41 8.14 -14.41
CA LEU A 131 13.70 7.30 -13.44
C LEU A 131 13.84 7.76 -11.98
N PRO A 132 15.03 8.14 -11.45
CA PRO A 132 15.16 8.58 -10.06
C PRO A 132 14.22 9.75 -9.70
N ASN A 133 14.16 10.75 -10.57
CA ASN A 133 13.32 11.94 -10.36
C ASN A 133 11.84 11.61 -10.50
N MET A 134 11.48 10.77 -11.47
CA MET A 134 10.11 10.28 -11.66
C MET A 134 9.62 9.56 -10.41
N ILE A 135 10.39 8.59 -9.89
CA ILE A 135 10.03 7.83 -8.70
C ILE A 135 9.91 8.75 -7.47
N ALA A 136 10.86 9.67 -7.27
CA ALA A 136 10.79 10.64 -6.17
C ALA A 136 9.52 11.52 -6.26
N SER A 137 9.20 12.04 -7.45
CA SER A 137 7.98 12.82 -7.72
C SER A 137 6.71 12.00 -7.46
N SER A 138 6.65 10.77 -7.98
CA SER A 138 5.50 9.88 -7.81
C SER A 138 5.23 9.52 -6.35
N LEU A 139 6.29 9.31 -5.55
CA LEU A 139 6.19 9.06 -4.11
C LEU A 139 5.74 10.30 -3.32
N ALA A 140 6.21 11.49 -3.71
CA ALA A 140 5.80 12.75 -3.08
C ALA A 140 4.31 13.08 -3.30
N LYS A 141 3.74 12.65 -4.44
CA LYS A 141 2.33 12.85 -4.81
C LYS A 141 1.36 11.85 -4.17
N LEU A 142 1.83 10.93 -3.32
CA LEU A 142 0.95 9.92 -2.72
C LEU A 142 -0.07 10.55 -1.76
N PRO A 143 -1.32 10.04 -1.75
CA PRO A 143 -2.38 10.54 -0.87
C PRO A 143 -2.17 10.06 0.58
N ILE A 144 -1.15 10.57 1.25
CA ILE A 144 -0.79 10.18 2.61
C ILE A 144 -1.48 11.11 3.61
N PRO A 145 -2.43 10.61 4.44
CA PRO A 145 -3.21 11.47 5.33
C PRO A 145 -2.38 12.08 6.46
N LYS A 146 -1.27 11.43 6.84
CA LYS A 146 -0.35 11.94 7.86
C LYS A 146 1.06 11.47 7.57
N LEU A 147 1.90 12.41 7.14
CA LEU A 147 3.33 12.18 6.97
C LEU A 147 4.02 12.08 8.33
N MET A 148 5.02 11.22 8.40
CA MET A 148 5.88 11.08 9.57
C MET A 148 7.31 11.46 9.19
N ARG A 149 7.98 12.14 10.12
CA ARG A 149 9.43 12.39 10.11
C ARG A 149 10.09 11.43 11.11
N TRP A 150 11.26 10.89 10.80
CA TRP A 150 11.97 9.97 11.70
C TRP A 150 13.45 10.34 11.87
N GLY A 151 13.95 10.10 13.09
CA GLY A 151 15.32 10.47 13.47
C GLY A 151 15.56 11.98 13.36
N ALA A 152 16.75 12.33 12.88
CA ALA A 152 17.16 13.70 12.57
C ALA A 152 16.97 14.07 11.08
N SER A 153 16.35 13.18 10.28
CA SER A 153 16.16 13.39 8.85
C SER A 153 14.95 14.28 8.58
N ASP A 154 15.00 15.08 7.51
CA ASP A 154 13.87 15.87 7.01
C ASP A 154 13.04 15.12 5.96
N VAL A 155 13.33 13.82 5.75
CA VAL A 155 12.52 12.96 4.90
C VAL A 155 11.18 12.66 5.57
N HIS A 156 10.11 12.83 4.80
CA HIS A 156 8.74 12.58 5.21
C HIS A 156 8.14 11.43 4.40
N PHE A 157 7.62 10.42 5.07
CA PHE A 157 6.87 9.32 4.45
C PHE A 157 5.84 8.74 5.42
N VAL A 158 4.97 7.85 4.96
CA VAL A 158 3.94 7.22 5.81
C VAL A 158 4.55 6.37 6.94
N ARG A 159 5.70 5.74 6.67
CA ARG A 159 6.46 4.89 7.59
C ARG A 159 7.97 4.97 7.27
N PRO A 160 8.84 4.62 8.23
CA PRO A 160 10.27 4.50 7.95
C PRO A 160 10.55 3.53 6.78
N VAL A 161 11.39 3.98 5.86
CA VAL A 161 11.89 3.19 4.72
C VAL A 161 13.22 2.54 5.14
N HIS A 162 13.42 1.29 4.75
CA HIS A 162 14.62 0.51 5.05
C HIS A 162 15.44 0.20 3.80
N THR A 163 14.76 -0.14 2.70
CA THR A 163 15.41 -0.56 1.46
C THR A 163 14.71 0.11 0.28
N VAL A 164 15.51 0.46 -0.73
CA VAL A 164 15.04 0.93 -2.02
C VAL A 164 15.70 0.08 -3.07
N THR A 165 14.90 -0.64 -3.85
CA THR A 165 15.39 -1.43 -4.99
C THR A 165 15.00 -0.73 -6.27
N LEU A 166 15.96 -0.41 -7.12
CA LEU A 166 15.74 0.23 -8.42
C LEU A 166 16.58 -0.52 -9.47
N LEU A 167 15.92 -1.34 -10.28
CA LEU A 167 16.56 -2.18 -11.30
C LEU A 167 15.95 -1.92 -12.67
N LEU A 168 16.79 -1.75 -13.69
CA LEU A 168 16.42 -1.76 -15.10
C LEU A 168 17.10 -2.95 -15.77
N GLY A 169 16.33 -4.01 -16.01
CA GLY A 169 16.88 -5.31 -16.36
C GLY A 169 17.72 -5.87 -15.21
N ASP A 170 19.02 -6.05 -15.45
CA ASP A 170 20.05 -6.46 -14.47
C ASP A 170 20.81 -5.28 -13.84
N LYS A 171 20.59 -4.05 -14.32
CA LYS A 171 21.34 -2.88 -13.88
C LYS A 171 20.67 -2.17 -12.72
N VAL A 172 21.44 -1.91 -11.66
CA VAL A 172 21.02 -1.03 -10.56
C VAL A 172 21.10 0.42 -11.02
N ILE A 173 20.00 1.16 -10.89
CA ILE A 173 19.99 2.61 -11.15
C ILE A 173 20.42 3.31 -9.86
N PRO A 174 21.58 3.99 -9.84
CA PRO A 174 22.06 4.68 -8.64
C PRO A 174 21.20 5.92 -8.36
N ALA A 175 20.53 5.92 -7.22
CA ALA A 175 19.64 6.98 -6.77
C ALA A 175 19.57 7.00 -5.24
N THR A 176 19.17 8.13 -4.66
CA THR A 176 18.78 8.20 -3.26
C THR A 176 17.31 8.57 -3.19
N ILE A 177 16.46 7.63 -2.76
CA ILE A 177 15.01 7.82 -2.66
C ILE A 177 14.64 7.79 -1.18
N LEU A 178 13.93 8.81 -0.71
CA LEU A 178 13.52 8.93 0.70
C LEU A 178 14.71 8.77 1.67
N GLY A 179 15.89 9.28 1.28
CA GLY A 179 17.11 9.23 2.08
C GLY A 179 17.83 7.88 2.10
N ILE A 180 17.39 6.90 1.31
CA ILE A 180 17.99 5.56 1.22
C ILE A 180 18.61 5.37 -0.18
N PRO A 181 19.89 4.94 -0.27
CA PRO A 181 20.49 4.61 -1.56
C PRO A 181 19.81 3.39 -2.18
N SER A 182 19.66 3.42 -3.49
CA SER A 182 19.15 2.28 -4.24
C SER A 182 20.16 1.14 -4.31
N ASP A 183 19.65 -0.09 -4.25
CA ASP A 183 20.46 -1.30 -4.37
C ASP A 183 19.64 -2.43 -5.02
N ARG A 184 20.19 -3.63 -5.14
CA ARG A 184 19.50 -4.86 -5.54
C ARG A 184 18.95 -5.68 -4.36
N VAL A 185 19.05 -5.14 -3.15
CA VAL A 185 18.69 -5.83 -1.90
C VAL A 185 17.18 -5.74 -1.67
N ILE A 186 16.55 -6.89 -1.47
CA ILE A 186 15.13 -7.02 -1.11
C ILE A 186 15.00 -7.79 0.21
N ARG A 187 13.91 -7.52 0.94
CA ARG A 187 13.65 -8.15 2.25
C ARG A 187 12.51 -9.14 2.15
N GLY A 188 12.73 -10.34 2.70
CA GLY A 188 11.71 -11.37 2.82
C GLY A 188 10.81 -11.19 4.05
N HIS A 189 10.06 -12.24 4.37
CA HIS A 189 9.19 -12.27 5.53
C HIS A 189 10.00 -12.22 6.83
N ARG A 190 9.47 -11.56 7.86
CA ARG A 190 10.21 -11.30 9.11
C ARG A 190 10.66 -12.55 9.87
N PHE A 191 9.89 -13.62 9.76
CA PHE A 191 10.07 -14.85 10.54
C PHE A 191 10.21 -16.12 9.69
N MET A 192 9.94 -16.02 8.39
CA MET A 192 9.84 -17.17 7.49
C MET A 192 10.71 -16.92 6.26
N GLY A 193 11.26 -17.97 5.68
CA GLY A 193 12.13 -17.82 4.51
C GLY A 193 13.42 -17.06 4.84
N GLU A 194 14.01 -16.50 3.79
CA GLU A 194 15.24 -15.72 3.87
C GLU A 194 14.94 -14.25 4.19
N PRO A 195 15.54 -13.67 5.26
CA PRO A 195 15.17 -12.33 5.75
C PRO A 195 15.58 -11.20 4.80
N GLU A 196 16.69 -11.37 4.09
CA GLU A 196 17.25 -10.40 3.16
C GLU A 196 18.08 -11.12 2.11
N PHE A 197 17.93 -10.73 0.84
CA PHE A 197 18.67 -11.32 -0.29
C PHE A 197 18.68 -10.37 -1.48
N THR A 198 19.50 -10.68 -2.48
CA THR A 198 19.64 -9.88 -3.69
C THR A 198 18.81 -10.43 -4.84
N ILE A 199 18.36 -9.55 -5.72
CA ILE A 199 17.73 -9.86 -7.01
C ILE A 199 18.70 -9.54 -8.15
N ASP A 200 18.84 -10.44 -9.12
CA ASP A 200 19.81 -10.27 -10.21
C ASP A 200 19.20 -9.60 -11.43
N HIS A 201 17.90 -9.82 -11.67
CA HIS A 201 17.17 -9.23 -12.79
C HIS A 201 15.75 -8.85 -12.38
N ALA A 202 15.25 -7.73 -12.88
CA ALA A 202 13.92 -7.19 -12.59
C ALA A 202 12.77 -8.21 -12.84
N ASP A 203 12.93 -9.09 -13.83
CA ASP A 203 11.94 -10.12 -14.19
C ASP A 203 11.72 -11.20 -13.11
N GLN A 204 12.70 -11.40 -12.22
CA GLN A 204 12.58 -12.36 -11.12
C GLN A 204 11.50 -11.94 -10.11
N TYR A 205 11.09 -10.66 -10.14
CA TYR A 205 10.03 -10.13 -9.30
C TYR A 205 8.64 -10.36 -9.93
N PRO A 206 7.65 -10.88 -9.18
CA PRO A 206 7.64 -11.15 -7.73
C PRO A 206 8.03 -12.59 -7.32
N GLN A 207 8.32 -13.48 -8.27
CA GLN A 207 8.47 -14.92 -8.01
C GLN A 207 9.57 -15.24 -6.98
N ILE A 208 10.69 -14.53 -7.01
CA ILE A 208 11.79 -14.72 -6.06
C ILE A 208 11.38 -14.48 -4.60
N LEU A 209 10.46 -13.53 -4.35
CA LEU A 209 9.90 -13.28 -3.02
C LEU A 209 9.01 -14.42 -2.55
N LEU A 210 8.26 -15.03 -3.46
CA LEU A 210 7.40 -16.17 -3.16
C LEU A 210 8.22 -17.38 -2.71
N GLU A 211 9.28 -17.68 -3.45
CA GLU A 211 10.10 -18.89 -3.28
C GLU A 211 11.05 -18.79 -2.09
N ARG A 212 11.87 -17.74 -2.04
CA ARG A 212 12.91 -17.54 -1.02
C ARG A 212 12.42 -16.75 0.17
N GLY A 213 11.71 -15.64 -0.09
CA GLY A 213 11.28 -14.70 0.93
C GLY A 213 10.02 -15.12 1.69
N LYS A 214 9.25 -16.11 1.21
CA LYS A 214 7.92 -16.47 1.73
C LYS A 214 6.99 -15.24 1.80
N VAL A 215 6.93 -14.46 0.72
CA VAL A 215 6.02 -13.30 0.62
C VAL A 215 5.22 -13.38 -0.67
N ILE A 216 3.89 -13.24 -0.56
CA ILE A 216 3.01 -13.08 -1.71
C ILE A 216 2.84 -11.57 -1.95
N ALA A 217 3.64 -11.02 -2.87
CA ALA A 217 3.65 -9.58 -3.16
C ALA A 217 2.47 -9.14 -4.04
N ASP A 218 1.95 -10.03 -4.88
CA ASP A 218 0.73 -9.79 -5.66
C ASP A 218 -0.48 -9.75 -4.71
N TYR A 219 -1.11 -8.58 -4.68
CA TYR A 219 -2.19 -8.30 -3.74
C TYR A 219 -3.45 -9.11 -4.06
N GLU A 220 -3.82 -9.22 -5.34
CA GLU A 220 -5.03 -9.94 -5.77
C GLU A 220 -4.83 -11.45 -5.65
N GLN A 221 -3.64 -11.96 -5.99
CA GLN A 221 -3.28 -13.36 -5.76
C GLN A 221 -3.39 -13.73 -4.28
N ARG A 222 -2.85 -12.89 -3.40
CA ARG A 222 -2.91 -13.11 -1.95
C ARG A 222 -4.35 -13.04 -1.43
N LYS A 223 -5.13 -12.07 -1.89
CA LYS A 223 -6.55 -11.91 -1.51
C LYS A 223 -7.38 -13.14 -1.90
N ALA A 224 -7.19 -13.63 -3.13
CA ALA A 224 -7.85 -14.83 -3.62
C ALA A 224 -7.47 -16.06 -2.79
N LYS A 225 -6.18 -16.21 -2.45
CA LYS A 225 -5.71 -17.29 -1.58
C LYS A 225 -6.34 -17.23 -0.18
N ILE A 226 -6.38 -16.06 0.46
CA ILE A 226 -7.00 -15.89 1.78
C ILE A 226 -8.48 -16.28 1.73
N LYS A 227 -9.20 -15.83 0.69
CA LYS A 227 -10.62 -16.15 0.51
C LYS A 227 -10.84 -17.66 0.37
N ALA A 228 -10.09 -18.32 -0.51
CA ALA A 228 -10.20 -19.76 -0.75
C ALA A 228 -9.88 -20.56 0.51
N ASP A 229 -8.75 -20.27 1.18
CA ASP A 229 -8.33 -20.98 2.38
C ASP A 229 -9.31 -20.77 3.55
N ALA A 230 -9.89 -19.57 3.69
CA ALA A 230 -10.88 -19.29 4.73
C ALA A 230 -12.21 -20.00 4.49
N GLN A 231 -12.67 -20.05 3.24
CA GLN A 231 -13.86 -20.83 2.85
C GLN A 231 -13.65 -22.32 3.10
N GLU A 232 -12.48 -22.84 2.75
CA GLU A 232 -12.13 -24.24 2.96
C GLU A 232 -12.07 -24.59 4.45
N ALA A 233 -11.41 -23.75 5.25
CA ALA A 233 -11.34 -23.92 6.69
C ALA A 233 -12.74 -23.93 7.34
N ALA A 234 -13.65 -23.06 6.89
CA ALA A 234 -15.03 -23.05 7.36
C ALA A 234 -15.82 -24.30 6.92
N ARG A 235 -15.63 -24.76 5.69
CA ARG A 235 -16.27 -25.98 5.18
C ARG A 235 -15.87 -27.22 6.00
N LYS A 236 -14.59 -27.35 6.36
CA LYS A 236 -14.08 -28.46 7.19
C LYS A 236 -14.72 -28.56 8.57
N ILE A 237 -15.19 -27.44 9.12
CA ILE A 237 -15.90 -27.38 10.42
C ILE A 237 -17.42 -27.35 10.26
N GLY A 238 -17.95 -27.61 9.06
CA GLY A 238 -19.38 -27.61 8.76
C GLY A 238 -20.03 -26.22 8.83
N GLY A 239 -19.25 -25.15 8.69
CA GLY A 239 -19.72 -23.78 8.78
C GLY A 239 -19.55 -22.99 7.48
N GLN A 240 -20.10 -21.78 7.49
CA GLN A 240 -19.93 -20.80 6.42
C GLN A 240 -19.11 -19.61 6.94
N ALA A 241 -18.07 -19.22 6.22
CA ALA A 241 -17.27 -18.03 6.53
C ALA A 241 -18.01 -16.75 6.11
N ASP A 242 -18.15 -15.82 7.05
CA ASP A 242 -18.61 -14.46 6.81
C ASP A 242 -17.41 -13.60 6.38
N LEU A 243 -17.21 -13.54 5.06
CA LEU A 243 -16.13 -12.80 4.40
C LEU A 243 -16.67 -11.49 3.84
N SER A 244 -16.87 -10.49 4.70
CA SER A 244 -17.15 -9.13 4.21
C SER A 244 -15.95 -8.58 3.44
N GLU A 245 -16.18 -8.01 2.27
CA GLU A 245 -15.14 -7.53 1.36
C GLU A 245 -14.15 -6.56 2.03
N SER A 246 -14.66 -5.63 2.83
CA SER A 246 -13.83 -4.66 3.58
C SER A 246 -12.89 -5.32 4.59
N LEU A 247 -13.32 -6.41 5.24
CA LEU A 247 -12.49 -7.18 6.16
C LEU A 247 -11.45 -8.01 5.40
N LEU A 248 -11.83 -8.58 4.25
CA LEU A 248 -10.91 -9.33 3.40
C LEU A 248 -9.78 -8.43 2.88
N GLU A 249 -10.12 -7.22 2.44
CA GLU A 249 -9.14 -6.18 2.07
C GLU A 249 -8.21 -5.83 3.23
N GLU A 250 -8.76 -5.55 4.41
CA GLU A 250 -7.96 -5.18 5.58
C GLU A 250 -7.04 -6.33 6.04
N VAL A 251 -7.52 -7.58 6.03
CA VAL A 251 -6.72 -8.76 6.36
C VAL A 251 -5.63 -9.00 5.31
N THR A 252 -5.94 -8.84 4.03
CA THR A 252 -4.95 -8.97 2.93
C THR A 252 -3.82 -7.96 3.11
N SER A 253 -4.13 -6.76 3.57
CA SER A 253 -3.16 -5.71 3.84
C SER A 253 -2.36 -5.87 5.14
N LEU A 254 -2.68 -6.89 5.96
CA LEU A 254 -2.03 -7.16 7.25
C LEU A 254 -1.06 -8.34 7.21
N VAL A 255 -1.12 -9.19 6.17
CA VAL A 255 -0.33 -10.42 6.11
C VAL A 255 0.50 -10.50 4.83
N GLU A 256 1.77 -10.83 4.96
CA GLU A 256 2.66 -11.11 3.82
C GLU A 256 2.54 -12.56 3.34
N TRP A 257 2.34 -13.49 4.28
CA TRP A 257 2.16 -14.93 4.02
C TRP A 257 0.92 -15.46 4.75
N PRO A 258 -0.20 -15.68 4.04
CA PRO A 258 -1.45 -16.06 4.69
C PRO A 258 -1.44 -17.54 5.13
N VAL A 259 -1.60 -17.77 6.43
CA VAL A 259 -1.89 -19.09 7.02
C VAL A 259 -3.20 -19.02 7.80
N VAL A 260 -4.17 -19.84 7.39
CA VAL A 260 -5.50 -19.87 7.99
C VAL A 260 -5.54 -20.83 9.18
N LEU A 261 -5.94 -20.32 10.34
CA LEU A 261 -6.11 -21.08 11.57
C LEU A 261 -7.57 -21.05 12.03
N THR A 262 -8.08 -22.19 12.47
CA THR A 262 -9.41 -22.32 13.06
C THR A 262 -9.33 -22.35 14.58
N ALA A 263 -10.20 -21.61 15.25
CA ALA A 263 -10.29 -21.59 16.71
C ALA A 263 -11.76 -21.64 17.17
N LYS A 264 -11.98 -22.25 18.34
CA LYS A 264 -13.28 -22.32 19.01
C LYS A 264 -13.29 -21.39 20.23
N PHE A 265 -14.46 -20.82 20.50
CA PHE A 265 -14.69 -20.12 21.77
C PHE A 265 -15.11 -21.12 22.85
N GLU A 266 -14.72 -20.84 24.10
CA GLU A 266 -15.33 -21.53 25.25
C GLU A 266 -16.77 -21.04 25.44
N GLU A 267 -17.66 -21.95 25.84
CA GLU A 267 -19.10 -21.68 25.94
C GLU A 267 -19.43 -20.51 26.87
N LYS A 268 -18.66 -20.32 27.94
CA LYS A 268 -18.84 -19.21 28.88
C LYS A 268 -18.72 -17.82 28.23
N PHE A 269 -17.93 -17.68 27.16
CA PHE A 269 -17.77 -16.41 26.43
C PHE A 269 -18.88 -16.18 25.39
N LEU A 270 -19.66 -17.23 25.06
CA LEU A 270 -20.83 -17.11 24.18
C LEU A 270 -22.07 -16.55 24.89
N ALA A 271 -22.01 -16.41 26.23
CA ALA A 271 -23.06 -15.74 27.01
C ALA A 271 -23.10 -14.22 26.77
N VAL A 272 -22.04 -13.64 26.23
CA VAL A 272 -21.99 -12.22 25.85
C VAL A 272 -22.84 -12.00 24.60
N PRO A 273 -23.60 -10.89 24.50
CA PRO A 273 -24.38 -10.56 23.31
C PRO A 273 -23.58 -10.69 22.02
N SER A 274 -24.24 -11.22 21.00
CA SER A 274 -23.59 -11.57 19.74
C SER A 274 -22.97 -10.39 19.03
N GLU A 275 -23.55 -9.21 19.17
CA GLU A 275 -23.17 -7.97 18.55
C GLU A 275 -21.83 -7.48 19.12
N ALA A 276 -21.65 -7.56 20.43
CA ALA A 276 -20.41 -7.19 21.11
C ALA A 276 -19.25 -8.13 20.73
N LEU A 277 -19.54 -9.43 20.58
CA LEU A 277 -18.56 -10.40 20.10
C LEU A 277 -18.15 -10.12 18.64
N VAL A 278 -19.12 -9.89 17.76
CA VAL A 278 -18.86 -9.58 16.34
C VAL A 278 -18.07 -8.30 16.19
N TYR A 279 -18.42 -7.26 16.94
CA TYR A 279 -17.71 -5.98 16.92
C TYR A 279 -16.24 -6.15 17.32
N THR A 280 -15.98 -6.83 18.43
CA THR A 280 -14.60 -7.07 18.90
C THR A 280 -13.81 -7.96 17.92
N MET A 281 -14.45 -9.00 17.37
CA MET A 281 -13.81 -9.92 16.44
C MET A 281 -13.44 -9.26 15.11
N LYS A 282 -14.38 -8.52 14.50
CA LYS A 282 -14.13 -7.87 13.20
C LYS A 282 -13.33 -6.58 13.34
N GLY A 283 -13.66 -5.77 14.35
CA GLY A 283 -13.06 -4.45 14.58
C GLY A 283 -11.62 -4.52 15.08
N ASP A 284 -11.40 -5.22 16.20
CA ASP A 284 -10.12 -5.20 16.90
C ASP A 284 -9.22 -6.37 16.49
N GLN A 285 -9.80 -7.57 16.36
CA GLN A 285 -9.01 -8.80 16.17
C GLN A 285 -8.84 -9.20 14.69
N LYS A 286 -9.63 -8.62 13.79
CA LYS A 286 -9.63 -8.89 12.34
C LYS A 286 -9.90 -10.36 11.98
N TYR A 287 -10.91 -10.97 12.62
CA TYR A 287 -11.26 -12.38 12.40
C TYR A 287 -12.42 -12.54 11.45
N PHE A 288 -12.35 -13.58 10.63
CA PHE A 288 -13.50 -14.07 9.91
C PHE A 288 -14.36 -14.90 10.85
N ARG A 289 -15.62 -14.46 11.03
CA ARG A 289 -16.60 -15.24 11.77
C ARG A 289 -17.07 -16.38 10.90
N SER A 290 -17.29 -17.55 11.50
CA SER A 290 -18.00 -18.63 10.84
C SER A 290 -19.16 -19.13 11.69
N THR A 291 -20.27 -19.42 11.02
CA THR A 291 -21.46 -20.01 11.63
C THR A 291 -21.64 -21.42 11.14
N THR A 292 -21.74 -22.36 12.08
CA THR A 292 -22.23 -23.71 11.78
C THR A 292 -23.75 -23.66 11.77
N THR A 293 -24.38 -24.12 10.68
CA THR A 293 -25.83 -24.37 10.67
C THR A 293 -26.11 -25.49 11.68
N PRO A 294 -27.13 -25.38 12.55
CA PRO A 294 -27.54 -26.54 13.33
C PRO A 294 -28.15 -27.57 12.35
N ALA A 295 -27.36 -28.54 11.91
CA ALA A 295 -27.87 -29.70 11.20
C ALA A 295 -28.82 -30.45 12.15
N ASN A 296 -30.06 -30.66 11.69
CA ASN A 296 -31.22 -31.21 12.40
C ASN A 296 -31.89 -30.31 13.45
N CYS A 297 -32.83 -29.50 12.97
CA CYS A 297 -34.09 -29.30 13.70
C CYS A 297 -35.24 -29.37 12.70
N CYS A 298 -35.76 -30.59 12.48
CA CYS A 298 -37.09 -30.78 11.93
C CYS A 298 -38.08 -29.95 12.75
N ARG A 299 -38.79 -29.03 12.09
CA ARG A 299 -40.24 -28.83 12.23
C ARG A 299 -40.70 -27.77 11.23
N THR A 300 -41.28 -28.26 10.15
CA THR A 300 -42.50 -27.71 9.59
C THR A 300 -43.43 -27.22 10.70
N LEU A 301 -43.87 -25.96 10.63
CA LEU A 301 -45.24 -25.58 10.92
C LEU A 301 -45.53 -24.18 10.38
N SER A 302 -46.72 -24.13 9.80
CA SER A 302 -47.39 -23.12 9.01
C SER A 302 -47.91 -21.93 9.82
N SER A 303 -48.40 -20.94 9.06
CA SER A 303 -49.40 -19.91 9.39
C SER A 303 -49.03 -18.76 10.33
N TRP A 304 -49.11 -17.55 9.77
CA TRP A 304 -49.49 -16.28 10.43
C TRP A 304 -50.95 -16.35 10.93
N PRO A 305 -51.51 -15.40 11.74
CA PRO A 305 -50.99 -14.07 12.14
C PRO A 305 -51.14 -13.72 13.65
N THR A 306 -50.76 -12.47 13.95
CA THR A 306 -51.26 -11.56 15.01
C THR A 306 -50.64 -11.52 16.42
N SER A 307 -50.34 -10.26 16.81
CA SER A 307 -50.20 -9.66 18.15
C SER A 307 -49.09 -10.15 19.08
N SER A 308 -48.05 -9.31 19.18
CA SER A 308 -47.27 -9.07 20.41
C SER A 308 -48.19 -8.61 21.57
N PRO A 309 -47.78 -8.61 22.86
CA PRO A 309 -46.41 -8.75 23.38
C PRO A 309 -46.28 -9.63 24.65
N LYS A 310 -45.17 -10.38 24.74
CA LYS A 310 -44.50 -10.67 26.02
C LYS A 310 -43.09 -11.17 25.71
N ILE A 311 -42.10 -10.34 26.03
CA ILE A 311 -40.69 -10.75 26.04
C ILE A 311 -40.55 -11.78 27.16
N ARG A 312 -40.74 -13.05 26.80
CA ARG A 312 -40.28 -14.21 27.55
C ARG A 312 -38.89 -14.52 27.01
N SER A 313 -37.91 -14.63 27.91
CA SER A 313 -36.55 -15.07 27.62
C SER A 313 -36.59 -16.37 26.81
N ARG A 314 -36.34 -16.28 25.50
CA ARG A 314 -36.03 -17.43 24.67
C ARG A 314 -34.53 -17.62 24.71
N SER A 315 -34.08 -18.64 25.42
CA SER A 315 -32.78 -19.26 25.16
C SER A 315 -32.73 -19.64 23.68
N SER A 316 -31.97 -18.87 22.90
CA SER A 316 -31.66 -19.23 21.52
C SER A 316 -30.87 -20.54 21.52
N PRO A 317 -31.05 -21.43 20.53
CA PRO A 317 -30.19 -22.59 20.41
C PRO A 317 -28.74 -22.12 20.27
N VAL A 318 -27.86 -22.64 21.13
CA VAL A 318 -26.43 -22.31 21.14
C VAL A 318 -25.83 -22.82 19.84
N THR A 319 -25.70 -21.92 18.87
CA THR A 319 -24.95 -22.18 17.65
C THR A 319 -23.47 -22.18 18.03
N ARG A 320 -22.77 -23.29 17.77
CA ARG A 320 -21.31 -23.33 17.93
C ARG A 320 -20.72 -22.28 16.98
N ARG A 321 -20.05 -21.28 17.57
CA ARG A 321 -19.38 -20.21 16.82
C ARG A 321 -17.89 -20.51 16.75
N TRP A 322 -17.38 -20.46 15.53
CA TRP A 322 -15.98 -20.67 15.23
C TRP A 322 -15.41 -19.40 14.63
N SER A 323 -14.16 -19.09 14.95
CA SER A 323 -13.43 -18.00 14.31
C SER A 323 -12.33 -18.58 13.44
N VAL A 324 -12.20 -18.02 12.24
CA VAL A 324 -11.07 -18.25 11.36
C VAL A 324 -10.17 -17.03 11.46
N ARG A 325 -8.92 -17.25 11.86
CA ARG A 325 -7.90 -16.20 12.01
C ARG A 325 -6.77 -16.46 11.02
N VAL A 326 -6.32 -15.42 10.33
CA VAL A 326 -5.09 -15.46 9.54
C VAL A 326 -3.97 -14.90 10.41
N TRP A 327 -2.90 -15.68 10.63
CA TRP A 327 -1.71 -15.24 11.39
C TRP A 327 -0.51 -15.13 10.46
N PRO A 328 0.38 -14.13 10.67
CA PRO A 328 1.80 -14.35 10.41
C PRO A 328 2.30 -15.35 11.46
N MET A 329 2.71 -16.54 11.04
CA MET A 329 3.07 -17.64 11.95
C MET A 329 4.26 -17.21 12.84
N LEU A 330 4.10 -17.24 14.17
CA LEU A 330 5.20 -17.19 15.13
C LEU A 330 5.62 -18.64 15.41
N ASN A 331 6.90 -18.95 15.24
CA ASN A 331 7.42 -20.29 15.48
C ASN A 331 7.60 -20.50 17.01
N SER A 332 6.83 -21.42 17.58
CA SER A 332 7.22 -22.13 18.81
C SER A 332 6.59 -23.53 18.74
N SER A 333 7.41 -24.55 18.87
CA SER A 333 7.08 -25.98 18.82
C SER A 333 6.27 -26.48 20.03
N SER A 334 5.17 -25.78 20.32
CA SER A 334 4.18 -26.15 21.31
C SER A 334 2.82 -25.69 20.81
N THR A 335 1.86 -26.60 20.73
CA THR A 335 0.44 -26.28 20.56
C THR A 335 0.07 -25.11 21.48
N PRO A 336 -0.39 -23.95 20.96
CA PRO A 336 -0.76 -22.84 21.81
C PRO A 336 -2.06 -23.20 22.52
N THR A 337 -1.93 -23.74 23.72
CA THR A 337 -3.03 -23.76 24.67
C THR A 337 -3.22 -22.30 25.07
N VAL A 338 -4.34 -21.70 24.67
CA VAL A 338 -4.65 -20.30 24.99
C VAL A 338 -4.81 -20.15 26.51
N LYS A 339 -3.72 -19.85 27.22
CA LYS A 339 -3.73 -19.31 28.58
C LYS A 339 -3.33 -17.84 28.54
N ASN A 340 -4.16 -17.03 27.88
CA ASN A 340 -4.14 -15.58 28.08
C ASN A 340 -5.37 -15.20 28.90
N VAL A 341 -5.19 -15.17 30.22
CA VAL A 341 -6.17 -14.63 31.17
C VAL A 341 -6.21 -13.12 30.97
N TRP A 342 -7.22 -12.65 30.24
CA TRP A 342 -7.58 -11.24 30.25
C TRP A 342 -8.25 -10.91 31.59
N LYS A 343 -7.50 -10.33 32.54
CA LYS A 343 -8.12 -9.65 33.69
C LYS A 343 -8.70 -8.32 33.21
N ILE A 344 -9.97 -8.34 32.82
CA ILE A 344 -10.78 -7.12 32.74
C ILE A 344 -11.13 -6.75 34.18
N THR A 345 -10.33 -5.89 34.81
CA THR A 345 -10.76 -5.23 36.05
C THR A 345 -11.75 -4.13 35.71
N CYS A 346 -13.05 -4.46 35.69
CA CYS A 346 -14.09 -3.45 35.84
C CYS A 346 -14.03 -2.88 37.26
N ARG A 347 -13.44 -1.70 37.45
CA ARG A 347 -13.71 -0.91 38.64
C ARG A 347 -15.14 -0.39 38.52
N VAL A 348 -16.07 -1.06 39.19
CA VAL A 348 -17.38 -0.49 39.50
C VAL A 348 -17.13 0.64 40.49
N TRP A 349 -17.19 1.89 40.02
CA TRP A 349 -17.32 3.02 40.92
C TRP A 349 -18.76 3.03 41.43
N LYS A 350 -18.93 2.85 42.75
CA LYS A 350 -20.23 3.06 43.40
C LYS A 350 -20.71 4.48 43.09
N PRO A 351 -21.99 4.69 42.75
CA PRO A 351 -22.54 6.03 42.75
C PRO A 351 -22.69 6.48 44.21
N CYS A 352 -21.93 7.50 44.63
CA CYS A 352 -22.34 8.29 45.78
C CYS A 352 -23.48 9.19 45.32
N CYS A 353 -24.72 8.81 45.66
CA CYS A 353 -25.82 9.75 45.70
C CYS A 353 -25.68 10.60 46.96
N SER A 354 -25.41 11.89 46.79
CA SER A 354 -25.89 12.93 47.71
C SER A 354 -25.96 14.27 46.98
N ASN A 355 -27.15 14.86 47.01
CA ASN A 355 -27.55 16.21 46.62
C ASN A 355 -27.74 16.55 45.12
N SER A 356 -29.04 16.52 44.76
CA SER A 356 -29.83 17.57 44.11
C SER A 356 -29.15 18.57 43.16
N ASN A 357 -29.75 18.65 41.97
CA ASN A 357 -29.62 19.64 40.90
C ASN A 357 -28.32 19.58 40.06
N LEU A 358 -28.46 19.01 38.85
CA LEU A 358 -28.04 19.56 37.53
C LEU A 358 -28.14 18.46 36.46
N GLY A 359 -28.45 18.85 35.20
CA GLY A 359 -28.91 18.01 34.10
C GLY A 359 -27.94 16.92 33.56
N PRO A 360 -28.31 16.23 32.45
CA PRO A 360 -27.63 15.01 32.02
C PRO A 360 -26.21 15.29 31.51
N CYS A 361 -25.20 14.76 32.21
CA CYS A 361 -23.81 14.77 31.79
C CYS A 361 -23.56 13.61 30.80
N ALA A 362 -23.22 13.92 29.55
CA ALA A 362 -22.81 12.94 28.55
C ALA A 362 -21.36 12.49 28.80
N THR A 363 -21.15 11.23 29.20
CA THR A 363 -19.81 10.62 29.33
C THR A 363 -19.45 9.80 28.10
N ARG A 364 -18.47 10.27 27.31
CA ARG A 364 -17.74 9.45 26.31
C ARG A 364 -16.66 8.62 27.03
N PRO A 365 -16.41 7.35 26.66
CA PRO A 365 -15.26 6.62 27.17
C PRO A 365 -13.97 7.10 26.49
N ILE A 366 -13.00 7.56 27.27
CA ILE A 366 -11.61 7.79 26.83
C ILE A 366 -10.78 6.61 27.32
N ALA A 367 -10.23 5.82 26.39
CA ALA A 367 -9.20 4.83 26.71
C ALA A 367 -7.82 5.52 26.70
N SER A 368 -7.14 5.56 27.86
CA SER A 368 -5.75 6.03 27.95
C SER A 368 -4.78 4.85 28.07
N ARG A 369 -3.69 4.88 27.28
CA ARG A 369 -2.55 3.95 27.43
C ARG A 369 -1.60 4.51 28.47
N ARG A 370 -1.22 3.72 29.47
CA ARG A 370 -0.09 4.03 30.36
C ARG A 370 0.93 2.89 30.29
N TRP A 371 2.10 3.19 29.75
CA TRP A 371 3.29 2.32 29.84
C TRP A 371 4.00 2.62 31.17
N ARG A 372 4.34 1.57 31.93
CA ARG A 372 5.41 1.64 32.93
C ARG A 372 6.48 0.63 32.52
N ALA A 373 7.65 1.14 32.20
CA ALA A 373 8.87 0.36 32.11
C ALA A 373 9.33 -0.02 33.53
N GLY A 374 9.78 -1.26 33.69
CA GLY A 374 10.43 -1.76 34.89
C GLY A 374 11.46 -2.81 34.51
N LEU A 375 12.72 -2.40 34.42
CA LEU A 375 13.87 -3.27 34.68
C LEU A 375 13.79 -3.75 36.15
N PRO A 376 14.28 -4.95 36.48
CA PRO A 376 15.67 -5.02 36.94
C PRO A 376 16.46 -6.27 36.52
N ASN A 377 17.77 -6.07 36.40
CA ASN A 377 18.82 -7.06 36.59
C ASN A 377 18.59 -7.90 37.86
N ARG A 378 18.81 -9.22 37.80
CA ARG A 378 19.86 -9.96 38.57
C ARG A 378 19.73 -11.48 38.41
N LEU A 379 20.90 -12.11 38.46
CA LEU A 379 21.18 -13.55 38.54
C LEU A 379 20.38 -14.28 39.64
N ALA A 380 20.11 -15.57 39.45
CA ALA A 380 20.72 -16.67 40.23
C ALA A 380 20.23 -18.05 39.75
N LEU A 381 21.13 -19.02 39.86
CA LEU A 381 20.96 -20.46 39.65
C LEU A 381 19.89 -21.07 40.58
N THR A 382 19.06 -21.96 40.02
CA THR A 382 19.02 -23.43 40.24
C THR A 382 17.84 -24.00 39.49
#